data_AF-A0A8C2YJI8-F1
#
_entry.id   AF-A0A8C2YJI8-F1
#
_cell.length_a   1.000
_cell.length_b   1.000
_cell.length_c   1.000
_cell.angle_alpha   90.00
_cell.angle_beta   90.00
_cell.angle_gamma   90.00
#
_symmetry.space_group_name_H-M   'P 1'
#
loop_
_entity.id
_entity.type
_entity.pdbx_description
1 polymer ?
#
loop_
_entity_poly.entity_id
_entity_poly.type
_entity_poly.pdbx_seq_one_letter_code
_entity_poly.pdbx_strand_id
1 'polypeptide(L)'
;MAAAAAGPATAQRFSQSFSDGLIDEDPQAALEELTKALEQKPDDAQYYCQRAYCHILLGNYCDGVSDAKTSLKLNPSNTTAMLRKGMCEYYEKNYAAALETFTEGQKLDSADANFIVWIKRCQEAHNGSESEVSSSQRTRSKIKYDWYQTESQVIVTLMIKNVQKNDVNVEFSEKELSAWVKLPSGEDYNLKLRLLHPIIPEQSTFKVLSTKIEIKMKKTEAVRWEKLEGQGDMPTSKQFIADVKNLYPSSSHYTRNWDKLVGEIKEEEKNEKLEGDAALNKLFQQIYSDGSDEVKRAMNKSFMESGGTVLSTNWSDVGKRKVEINPPDDMEWKKY
;
A
#
# COMPACT_ATOMS: atom_id res chain seq x y z
N MET A 1 -53.30 -56.91 -35.44
CA MET A 1 -54.26 -55.78 -35.32
C MET A 1 -54.59 -55.59 -33.86
N ALA A 2 -54.29 -54.41 -33.32
CA ALA A 2 -54.90 -53.72 -32.18
C ALA A 2 -53.84 -52.82 -31.53
N ALA A 3 -53.61 -51.67 -32.15
CA ALA A 3 -52.88 -50.57 -31.55
C ALA A 3 -53.76 -50.00 -30.42
N ALA A 4 -53.30 -50.13 -29.17
CA ALA A 4 -53.94 -49.51 -28.03
C ALA A 4 -53.61 -48.02 -28.04
N ALA A 5 -54.66 -47.21 -28.25
CA ALA A 5 -54.61 -45.76 -28.23
C ALA A 5 -54.21 -45.23 -26.84
N ALA A 6 -53.01 -44.63 -26.77
CA ALA A 6 -52.66 -43.72 -25.70
C ALA A 6 -53.33 -42.37 -25.98
N GLY A 7 -54.37 -42.06 -25.22
CA GLY A 7 -55.08 -40.79 -25.28
C GLY A 7 -54.23 -39.58 -24.83
N PRO A 8 -54.73 -38.35 -25.07
CA PRO A 8 -53.95 -37.11 -25.13
C PRO A 8 -53.73 -36.49 -23.74
N ALA A 9 -52.93 -37.13 -22.89
CA ALA A 9 -52.67 -36.65 -21.52
C ALA A 9 -51.39 -35.79 -21.38
N THR A 10 -50.52 -35.74 -22.40
CA THR A 10 -49.21 -35.05 -22.33
C THR A 10 -49.21 -33.65 -22.95
N ALA A 11 -50.23 -33.27 -23.72
CA ALA A 11 -50.29 -31.95 -24.36
C ALA A 11 -50.83 -30.83 -23.44
N GLN A 12 -51.31 -31.16 -22.22
CA GLN A 12 -52.11 -30.25 -21.39
C GLN A 12 -51.43 -29.77 -20.10
N ARG A 13 -50.12 -30.02 -19.91
CA ARG A 13 -49.34 -29.48 -18.77
C ARG A 13 -48.60 -28.17 -19.08
N PHE A 14 -48.38 -27.83 -20.35
CA PHE A 14 -47.58 -26.65 -20.74
C PHE A 14 -48.35 -25.32 -20.72
N SER A 15 -49.60 -25.30 -20.22
CA SER A 15 -50.31 -24.04 -19.96
C SER A 15 -50.01 -23.47 -18.57
N GLN A 16 -48.96 -23.93 -17.90
CA GLN A 16 -48.50 -23.26 -16.70
C GLN A 16 -47.72 -22.02 -17.13
N SER A 17 -48.32 -20.86 -16.89
CA SER A 17 -47.56 -19.62 -16.83
C SER A 17 -46.48 -19.82 -15.77
N PHE A 18 -45.20 -19.81 -16.15
CA PHE A 18 -44.10 -19.84 -15.18
C PHE A 18 -44.10 -18.51 -14.41
N SER A 19 -44.81 -18.48 -13.28
CA SER A 19 -44.75 -17.34 -12.38
C SER A 19 -43.36 -17.26 -11.76
N ASP A 20 -42.92 -16.05 -11.45
CA ASP A 20 -41.61 -15.87 -10.82
C ASP A 20 -41.50 -16.66 -9.50
N GLY A 21 -42.59 -16.78 -8.74
CA GLY A 21 -42.62 -17.59 -7.51
C GLY A 21 -42.43 -19.09 -7.73
N LEU A 22 -42.89 -19.65 -8.87
CA LEU A 22 -42.62 -21.05 -9.20
C LEU A 22 -41.14 -21.26 -9.54
N ILE A 23 -40.53 -20.28 -10.20
CA ILE A 23 -39.11 -20.31 -10.55
C ILE A 23 -38.24 -20.19 -9.28
N ASP A 24 -38.68 -19.41 -8.29
CA ASP A 24 -37.98 -19.25 -7.02
C ASP A 24 -37.96 -20.55 -6.17
N GLU A 25 -38.99 -21.40 -6.30
CA GLU A 25 -39.06 -22.68 -5.57
C GLU A 25 -38.08 -23.72 -6.11
N ASP A 26 -37.98 -23.87 -7.44
CA ASP A 26 -37.03 -24.77 -8.10
C ASP A 26 -36.56 -24.20 -9.45
N PRO A 27 -35.47 -23.41 -9.46
CA PRO A 27 -34.99 -22.76 -10.67
C PRO A 27 -34.38 -23.74 -11.67
N GLN A 28 -33.91 -24.91 -11.22
CA GLN A 28 -33.32 -25.92 -12.09
C GLN A 28 -34.40 -26.68 -12.85
N ALA A 29 -35.46 -27.12 -12.16
CA ALA A 29 -36.61 -27.75 -12.81
C ALA A 29 -37.30 -26.78 -13.78
N ALA A 30 -37.48 -25.51 -13.38
CA ALA A 30 -38.06 -24.49 -14.23
C ALA A 30 -37.26 -24.26 -15.52
N LEU A 31 -35.92 -24.26 -15.44
CA LEU A 31 -35.04 -24.12 -16.60
C LEU A 31 -35.23 -25.26 -17.62
N GLU A 32 -35.33 -26.49 -17.14
CA GLU A 32 -35.56 -27.66 -18.00
C GLU A 32 -36.93 -27.59 -18.70
N GLU A 33 -37.97 -27.21 -17.96
CA GLU A 33 -39.32 -27.06 -18.51
C GLU A 33 -39.42 -25.92 -19.51
N LEU A 34 -38.79 -24.77 -19.23
CA LEU A 34 -38.69 -23.63 -20.14
C LEU A 34 -37.92 -23.99 -21.41
N THR A 35 -36.87 -24.80 -21.30
CA THR A 35 -36.11 -25.27 -22.47
C THR A 35 -36.97 -26.16 -23.37
N LYS A 36 -37.73 -27.11 -22.79
CA LYS A 36 -38.71 -27.93 -23.53
C LYS A 36 -39.83 -27.08 -24.14
N ALA A 37 -40.28 -26.05 -23.45
CA ALA A 37 -41.30 -25.13 -23.96
C ALA A 37 -40.78 -24.34 -25.18
N LEU A 38 -39.53 -23.89 -25.14
CA LEU A 38 -38.87 -23.19 -26.24
C LEU A 38 -38.58 -24.09 -27.46
N GLU A 39 -38.38 -25.40 -27.28
CA GLU A 39 -38.31 -26.35 -28.41
C GLU A 39 -39.62 -26.39 -29.21
N GLN A 40 -40.76 -26.18 -28.54
CA GLN A 40 -42.08 -26.18 -29.17
C GLN A 40 -42.49 -24.81 -29.69
N LYS A 41 -42.08 -23.74 -28.98
CA LYS A 41 -42.38 -22.35 -29.31
C LYS A 41 -41.10 -21.50 -29.25
N PRO A 42 -40.28 -21.54 -30.31
CA PRO A 42 -38.98 -20.86 -30.31
C PRO A 42 -39.07 -19.33 -30.35
N ASP A 43 -40.25 -18.76 -30.65
CA ASP A 43 -40.47 -17.32 -30.85
C ASP A 43 -41.17 -16.65 -29.66
N ASP A 44 -41.31 -17.34 -28.53
CA ASP A 44 -41.96 -16.77 -27.34
C ASP A 44 -40.99 -15.94 -26.50
N ALA A 45 -41.11 -14.62 -26.58
CA ALA A 45 -40.27 -13.67 -25.83
C ALA A 45 -40.36 -13.86 -24.31
N GLN A 46 -41.51 -14.31 -23.80
CA GLN A 46 -41.74 -14.45 -22.36
C GLN A 46 -40.98 -15.64 -21.78
N TYR A 47 -40.91 -16.75 -22.51
CA TYR A 47 -40.13 -17.92 -22.08
C TYR A 47 -38.63 -17.62 -22.03
N TYR A 48 -38.08 -16.87 -22.99
CA TYR A 48 -36.70 -16.40 -22.88
C TYR A 48 -36.48 -15.48 -21.68
N CYS A 49 -37.44 -14.58 -21.39
CA CYS A 49 -37.36 -13.71 -20.22
C CYS A 49 -37.35 -14.53 -18.91
N GLN A 50 -38.22 -15.52 -18.79
CA GLN A 50 -38.32 -16.42 -17.63
C GLN A 50 -37.09 -17.33 -17.50
N ARG A 51 -36.54 -17.82 -18.61
CA ARG A 51 -35.31 -18.63 -18.60
C ARG A 51 -34.10 -17.80 -18.18
N ALA A 52 -34.01 -16.54 -18.61
CA ALA A 52 -33.00 -15.60 -18.13
C ALA A 52 -33.07 -15.41 -16.60
N TYR A 53 -34.28 -15.39 -16.01
CA TYR A 53 -34.43 -15.33 -14.55
C TYR A 53 -33.94 -16.60 -13.85
N CYS A 54 -34.23 -17.78 -14.39
CA CYS A 54 -33.68 -19.04 -13.88
C CYS A 54 -32.15 -19.01 -13.91
N HIS A 55 -31.56 -18.52 -15.02
CA HIS A 55 -30.11 -18.36 -15.15
C HIS A 55 -29.52 -17.40 -14.12
N ILE A 56 -30.21 -16.30 -13.77
CA ILE A 56 -29.78 -15.37 -12.70
C ILE A 56 -29.73 -16.09 -11.34
N LEU A 57 -30.78 -16.84 -10.99
CA LEU A 57 -30.86 -17.56 -9.72
C LEU A 57 -29.80 -18.67 -9.61
N LEU A 58 -29.47 -19.31 -10.74
CA LEU A 58 -28.45 -20.36 -10.82
C LEU A 58 -27.01 -19.81 -10.97
N GLY A 59 -26.83 -18.50 -11.12
CA GLY A 59 -25.52 -17.87 -11.30
C GLY A 59 -24.92 -17.98 -12.71
N ASN A 60 -25.71 -18.42 -13.69
CA ASN A 60 -25.30 -18.60 -15.09
C ASN A 60 -25.54 -17.32 -15.90
N TYR A 61 -24.85 -16.24 -15.55
CA TYR A 61 -25.16 -14.90 -16.07
C TYR A 61 -24.96 -14.75 -17.58
N CYS A 62 -23.93 -15.39 -18.17
CA CYS A 62 -23.65 -15.33 -19.61
C CYS A 62 -24.84 -15.79 -20.45
N ASP A 63 -25.41 -16.94 -20.09
CA ASP A 63 -26.57 -17.51 -20.76
C ASP A 63 -27.81 -16.64 -20.51
N GLY A 64 -27.96 -16.11 -19.29
CA GLY A 64 -29.01 -15.17 -18.94
C GLY A 64 -28.97 -13.87 -19.77
N VAL A 65 -27.79 -13.31 -20.05
CA VAL A 65 -27.63 -12.16 -20.96
C VAL A 65 -28.08 -12.53 -22.38
N SER A 66 -27.71 -13.71 -22.86
CA SER A 66 -28.10 -14.19 -24.20
C SER A 66 -29.61 -14.30 -24.33
N ASP A 67 -30.27 -14.93 -23.36
CA ASP A 67 -31.72 -15.11 -23.33
C ASP A 67 -32.48 -13.79 -23.15
N ALA A 68 -31.97 -12.89 -22.30
CA ALA A 68 -32.59 -11.58 -22.16
C ALA A 68 -32.47 -10.78 -23.48
N LYS A 69 -31.35 -10.90 -24.20
CA LYS A 69 -31.16 -10.29 -25.53
C LYS A 69 -32.09 -10.89 -26.58
N THR A 70 -32.31 -12.20 -26.60
CA THR A 70 -33.29 -12.81 -27.54
C THR A 70 -34.71 -12.38 -27.20
N SER A 71 -35.08 -12.34 -25.92
CA SER A 71 -36.37 -11.81 -25.47
C SER A 71 -36.60 -10.38 -25.95
N LEU A 72 -35.60 -9.50 -25.83
CA LEU A 72 -35.69 -8.10 -26.28
C LEU A 72 -35.71 -7.94 -27.80
N LYS A 73 -35.10 -8.87 -28.56
CA LYS A 73 -35.23 -8.89 -30.02
C LYS A 73 -36.66 -9.23 -30.46
N LEU A 74 -37.32 -10.14 -29.74
CA LEU A 74 -38.69 -10.57 -30.02
C LEU A 74 -39.71 -9.54 -29.51
N ASN A 75 -39.47 -8.95 -28.34
CA ASN A 75 -40.28 -7.90 -27.76
C ASN A 75 -39.40 -6.77 -27.17
N PRO A 76 -39.11 -5.72 -27.94
CA PRO A 76 -38.28 -4.59 -27.49
C PRO A 76 -38.87 -3.79 -26.34
N SER A 77 -40.19 -3.86 -26.12
CA SER A 77 -40.88 -3.14 -25.03
C SER A 77 -40.91 -3.91 -23.70
N ASN A 78 -40.30 -5.09 -23.63
CA ASN A 78 -40.29 -5.89 -22.41
C ASN A 78 -39.29 -5.34 -21.38
N THR A 79 -39.79 -4.48 -20.49
CA THR A 79 -39.02 -3.84 -19.42
C THR A 79 -38.45 -4.86 -18.43
N THR A 80 -39.17 -5.94 -18.14
CA THR A 80 -38.69 -7.05 -17.30
C THR A 80 -37.48 -7.76 -17.91
N ALA A 81 -37.47 -7.97 -19.22
CA ALA A 81 -36.31 -8.56 -19.92
C ALA A 81 -35.10 -7.61 -19.90
N MET A 82 -35.30 -6.30 -20.01
CA MET A 82 -34.21 -5.31 -19.83
C MET A 82 -33.66 -5.32 -18.41
N LEU A 83 -34.54 -5.39 -17.41
CA LEU A 83 -34.13 -5.47 -16.01
C LEU A 83 -33.28 -6.72 -15.76
N ARG A 84 -33.73 -7.89 -16.25
CA ARG A 84 -32.99 -9.16 -16.13
C ARG A 84 -31.67 -9.12 -16.88
N LYS A 85 -31.62 -8.52 -18.09
CA LYS A 85 -30.36 -8.28 -18.83
C LYS A 85 -29.36 -7.48 -18.00
N GLY A 86 -29.79 -6.35 -17.45
CA GLY A 86 -28.92 -5.48 -16.63
C GLY A 86 -28.46 -6.16 -15.35
N MET A 87 -29.30 -6.98 -14.72
CA MET A 87 -28.91 -7.79 -13.55
C MET A 87 -27.80 -8.77 -13.91
N CYS A 88 -27.93 -9.52 -15.00
CA CYS A 88 -26.87 -10.42 -15.46
C CYS A 88 -25.56 -9.67 -15.73
N GLU A 89 -25.61 -8.56 -16.47
CA GLU A 89 -24.43 -7.74 -16.77
C GLU A 89 -23.78 -7.18 -15.48
N TYR A 90 -24.58 -6.83 -14.48
CA TYR A 90 -24.08 -6.40 -13.17
C TYR A 90 -23.34 -7.53 -12.44
N TYR A 91 -23.90 -8.74 -12.41
CA TYR A 91 -23.26 -9.89 -11.76
C TYR A 91 -22.02 -10.39 -12.51
N GLU A 92 -21.93 -10.17 -13.83
CA GLU A 92 -20.72 -10.34 -14.64
C GLU A 92 -19.65 -9.27 -14.39
N LYS A 93 -19.93 -8.27 -13.53
CA LYS A 93 -19.07 -7.11 -13.26
C LYS A 93 -18.91 -6.16 -14.45
N ASN A 94 -19.77 -6.27 -15.46
CA ASN A 94 -19.84 -5.34 -16.60
C ASN A 94 -20.67 -4.12 -16.22
N TYR A 95 -20.26 -3.37 -15.19
CA TYR A 95 -21.05 -2.29 -14.59
C TYR A 95 -21.39 -1.15 -15.56
N ALA A 96 -20.51 -0.86 -16.53
CA ALA A 96 -20.77 0.15 -17.55
C ALA A 96 -21.93 -0.25 -18.48
N ALA A 97 -21.91 -1.49 -18.99
CA ALA A 97 -22.98 -2.02 -19.84
C ALA A 97 -24.30 -2.15 -19.06
N ALA A 98 -24.22 -2.60 -17.81
CA ALA A 98 -25.39 -2.70 -16.93
C ALA A 98 -26.04 -1.32 -16.71
N LEU A 99 -25.24 -0.28 -16.46
CA LEU A 99 -25.74 1.08 -16.28
C LEU A 99 -26.45 1.60 -17.53
N GLU A 100 -25.89 1.39 -18.72
CA GLU A 100 -26.55 1.72 -19.98
C GLU A 100 -27.89 0.99 -20.10
N THR A 101 -27.90 -0.34 -19.94
CA THR A 101 -29.11 -1.16 -20.01
C THR A 101 -30.20 -0.69 -19.04
N PHE A 102 -29.86 -0.39 -17.78
CA PHE A 102 -30.84 0.08 -16.79
C PHE A 102 -31.34 1.50 -17.09
N THR A 103 -30.48 2.40 -17.61
CA THR A 103 -30.92 3.74 -18.00
C THR A 103 -31.83 3.74 -19.22
N GLU A 104 -31.62 2.82 -20.17
CA GLU A 104 -32.54 2.60 -21.28
C GLU A 104 -33.87 2.03 -20.78
N GLY A 105 -33.83 1.06 -19.86
CA GLY A 105 -35.03 0.49 -19.26
C GLY A 105 -35.87 1.53 -18.51
N GLN A 106 -35.21 2.42 -17.76
CA GLN A 106 -35.86 3.55 -17.07
C GLN A 106 -36.55 4.53 -18.04
N LYS A 107 -36.03 4.71 -19.25
CA LYS A 107 -36.67 5.57 -20.26
C LYS A 107 -37.95 4.94 -20.81
N LEU A 108 -38.02 3.62 -20.87
CA LEU A 108 -39.21 2.89 -21.32
C LEU A 108 -40.27 2.78 -20.22
N ASP A 109 -39.84 2.53 -18.99
CA ASP A 109 -40.71 2.50 -17.81
C ASP A 109 -40.09 3.31 -16.67
N SER A 110 -40.50 4.58 -16.61
CA SER A 110 -40.03 5.52 -15.60
C SER A 110 -40.66 5.30 -14.22
N ALA A 111 -41.68 4.45 -14.11
CA ALA A 111 -42.40 4.20 -12.87
C ALA A 111 -41.78 3.07 -12.04
N ASP A 112 -41.06 2.14 -12.69
CA ASP A 112 -40.41 1.03 -12.00
C ASP A 112 -39.19 1.49 -11.18
N ALA A 113 -39.34 1.44 -9.86
CA ALA A 113 -38.30 1.80 -8.90
C ALA A 113 -37.07 0.86 -8.97
N ASN A 114 -37.21 -0.34 -9.52
CA ASN A 114 -36.10 -1.28 -9.64
C ASN A 114 -34.95 -0.70 -10.47
N PHE A 115 -35.26 -0.01 -11.58
CA PHE A 115 -34.21 0.62 -12.41
C PHE A 115 -33.40 1.64 -11.62
N ILE A 116 -34.04 2.45 -10.78
CA ILE A 116 -33.35 3.44 -9.94
C ILE A 116 -32.41 2.76 -8.94
N VAL A 117 -32.88 1.71 -8.29
CA VAL A 117 -32.09 0.93 -7.31
C VAL A 117 -30.87 0.31 -7.99
N TRP A 118 -31.05 -0.30 -9.16
CA TRP A 118 -29.96 -0.94 -9.90
C TRP A 118 -28.98 0.06 -10.51
N ILE A 119 -29.43 1.20 -11.02
CA ILE A 119 -28.55 2.28 -11.50
C ILE A 119 -27.66 2.78 -10.36
N LYS A 120 -28.24 3.06 -9.19
CA LYS A 120 -27.47 3.49 -8.01
C LYS A 120 -26.45 2.42 -7.60
N ARG A 121 -26.86 1.15 -7.59
CA ARG A 121 -25.97 0.02 -7.27
C ARG A 121 -24.84 -0.14 -8.28
N CYS A 122 -25.09 0.10 -9.56
CA CYS A 122 -24.06 0.12 -10.61
C CYS A 122 -23.09 1.28 -10.41
N GLN A 123 -23.56 2.47 -10.07
CA GLN A 123 -22.71 3.64 -9.80
C GLN A 123 -21.82 3.44 -8.57
N GLU A 124 -22.36 2.87 -7.49
CA GLU A 124 -21.59 2.52 -6.29
C GLU A 124 -20.53 1.45 -6.59
N ALA A 125 -20.89 0.40 -7.34
CA ALA A 125 -19.94 -0.63 -7.76
C ALA A 125 -18.90 -0.08 -8.74
N HIS A 126 -19.28 0.83 -9.62
CA HIS A 126 -18.37 1.50 -10.55
C HIS A 126 -17.42 2.43 -9.79
N ASN A 127 -17.88 3.26 -8.86
CA ASN A 127 -17.03 4.12 -8.04
C ASN A 127 -16.14 3.32 -7.07
N GLY A 128 -16.63 2.19 -6.55
CA GLY A 128 -15.83 1.22 -5.78
C GLY A 128 -14.75 0.60 -6.65
N SER A 129 -15.10 0.21 -7.88
CA SER A 129 -14.14 -0.26 -8.87
C SER A 129 -13.21 0.86 -9.33
N GLU A 130 -13.62 2.11 -9.45
CA GLU A 130 -12.77 3.25 -9.86
C GLU A 130 -11.86 3.71 -8.72
N SER A 131 -12.25 3.54 -7.46
CA SER A 131 -11.33 3.71 -6.33
C SER A 131 -10.29 2.58 -6.28
N GLU A 132 -10.63 1.39 -6.77
CA GLU A 132 -9.69 0.28 -7.02
C GLU A 132 -8.96 0.35 -8.39
N VAL A 133 -9.51 1.03 -9.39
CA VAL A 133 -9.00 1.12 -10.79
C VAL A 133 -8.20 2.39 -11.04
N SER A 134 -8.48 3.46 -10.30
CA SER A 134 -7.53 4.57 -10.08
C SER A 134 -6.24 4.05 -9.44
N SER A 135 -6.29 2.91 -8.74
CA SER A 135 -5.09 2.21 -8.27
C SER A 135 -4.45 1.25 -9.30
N SER A 136 -5.13 0.90 -10.41
CA SER A 136 -4.67 -0.17 -11.34
C SER A 136 -4.61 0.17 -12.84
N GLN A 137 -4.88 1.40 -13.29
CA GLN A 137 -4.51 1.88 -14.64
C GLN A 137 -3.34 2.88 -14.64
N ARG A 138 -2.22 2.39 -14.10
CA ARG A 138 -0.83 2.53 -14.56
C ARG A 138 -0.04 1.78 -13.50
N THR A 139 0.38 0.55 -13.78
CA THR A 139 1.51 -0.05 -13.07
C THR A 139 2.81 0.66 -13.48
N ARG A 140 2.86 1.99 -13.32
CA ARG A 140 4.12 2.65 -13.02
C ARG A 140 4.52 2.06 -11.69
N SER A 141 5.68 1.42 -11.64
CA SER A 141 6.35 1.03 -10.41
C SER A 141 6.17 2.15 -9.39
N LYS A 142 5.24 2.00 -8.43
CA LYS A 142 4.91 3.05 -7.49
C LYS A 142 6.12 3.16 -6.57
N ILE A 143 7.04 4.04 -6.94
CA ILE A 143 8.29 4.24 -6.22
C ILE A 143 7.89 4.54 -4.79
N LYS A 144 8.34 3.68 -3.88
CA LYS A 144 8.07 3.85 -2.45
C LYS A 144 8.71 5.17 -2.03
N TYR A 145 7.89 6.06 -1.49
CA TYR A 145 8.35 7.25 -0.81
C TYR A 145 8.12 7.09 0.69
N ASP A 146 9.00 7.69 1.46
CA ASP A 146 8.88 7.80 2.91
C ASP A 146 8.67 9.26 3.26
N TRP A 147 8.05 9.55 4.39
CA TRP A 147 7.93 10.91 4.88
C TRP A 147 8.06 10.94 6.40
N TYR A 148 8.70 11.99 6.87
CA TYR A 148 8.80 12.31 8.28
C TYR A 148 8.67 13.82 8.45
N GLN A 149 8.51 14.26 9.69
CA GLN A 149 8.31 15.67 9.98
C GLN A 149 9.13 16.10 11.18
N THR A 150 9.52 17.35 11.18
CA THR A 150 10.03 18.06 12.35
C THR A 150 8.95 19.03 12.83
N GLU A 151 9.25 19.80 13.87
CA GLU A 151 8.34 20.86 14.36
C GLU A 151 8.02 21.90 13.28
N SER A 152 8.97 22.17 12.38
CA SER A 152 8.85 23.27 11.41
C SER A 152 8.82 22.86 9.94
N GLN A 153 9.10 21.59 9.63
CA GLN A 153 9.20 21.09 8.26
C GLN A 153 8.58 19.70 8.10
N VAL A 154 8.09 19.40 6.90
CA VAL A 154 7.70 18.06 6.46
C VAL A 154 8.68 17.64 5.36
N ILE A 155 9.27 16.47 5.48
CA ILE A 155 10.27 15.96 4.56
C ILE A 155 9.73 14.70 3.90
N VAL A 156 9.64 14.72 2.57
CA VAL A 156 9.27 13.57 1.74
C VAL A 156 10.52 13.08 1.02
N THR A 157 10.80 11.78 1.11
CA THR A 157 11.95 11.13 0.50
C THR A 157 11.52 10.14 -0.55
N LEU A 158 11.93 10.37 -1.79
CA LEU A 158 11.71 9.47 -2.92
C LEU A 158 12.97 8.61 -3.14
N MET A 159 12.85 7.30 -3.01
CA MET A 159 14.00 6.37 -3.13
C MET A 159 14.30 6.04 -4.60
N ILE A 160 14.89 7.00 -5.31
CA ILE A 160 15.24 6.88 -6.73
C ILE A 160 16.76 7.01 -6.90
N LYS A 161 17.37 5.98 -7.51
CA LYS A 161 18.82 5.94 -7.74
C LYS A 161 19.19 6.59 -9.08
N ASN A 162 20.35 7.24 -9.11
CA ASN A 162 21.02 7.73 -10.31
C ASN A 162 20.20 8.75 -11.14
N VAL A 163 19.52 9.69 -10.46
CA VAL A 163 18.77 10.78 -11.10
C VAL A 163 19.61 12.05 -11.10
N GLN A 164 19.63 12.78 -12.23
CA GLN A 164 20.31 14.07 -12.34
C GLN A 164 19.39 15.22 -11.90
N LYS A 165 19.98 16.32 -11.43
CA LYS A 165 19.21 17.49 -10.98
C LYS A 165 18.33 18.09 -12.08
N ASN A 166 18.75 18.01 -13.35
CA ASN A 166 18.01 18.56 -14.49
C ASN A 166 16.77 17.73 -14.87
N ASP A 167 16.70 16.49 -14.40
CA ASP A 167 15.63 15.54 -14.70
C ASP A 167 14.51 15.56 -13.66
N VAL A 168 14.59 16.47 -12.68
CA VAL A 168 13.65 16.60 -11.56
C VAL A 168 13.06 18.00 -11.58
N ASN A 169 11.74 18.08 -11.70
CA ASN A 169 10.97 19.30 -11.50
C ASN A 169 10.06 19.12 -10.28
N VAL A 170 10.06 20.07 -9.35
CA VAL A 170 9.20 20.05 -8.17
C VAL A 170 8.49 21.38 -8.06
N GLU A 171 7.17 21.34 -8.07
CA GLU A 171 6.29 22.50 -7.87
C GLU A 171 5.59 22.39 -6.52
N PHE A 172 5.68 23.48 -5.78
CA PHE A 172 5.05 23.64 -4.47
C PHE A 172 3.83 24.55 -4.61
N SER A 173 2.70 24.12 -4.09
CA SER A 173 1.50 24.93 -3.89
C SER A 173 1.13 24.92 -2.41
N GLU A 174 0.27 25.84 -1.98
CA GLU A 174 -0.10 25.97 -0.56
C GLU A 174 -0.59 24.65 0.04
N LYS A 175 -1.34 23.84 -0.70
CA LYS A 175 -1.88 22.54 -0.24
C LYS A 175 -1.60 21.37 -1.19
N GLU A 176 -0.78 21.57 -2.21
CA GLU A 176 -0.44 20.51 -3.16
C GLU A 176 1.07 20.49 -3.41
N LEU A 177 1.62 19.29 -3.54
CA LEU A 177 2.99 19.04 -4.01
C LEU A 177 2.92 18.26 -5.31
N SER A 178 3.58 18.73 -6.36
CA SER A 178 3.74 17.99 -7.61
C SER A 178 5.21 17.84 -7.94
N ALA A 179 5.69 16.61 -8.09
CA ALA A 179 7.07 16.31 -8.44
C ALA A 179 7.12 15.40 -9.67
N TRP A 180 7.77 15.89 -10.73
CA TRP A 180 8.05 15.15 -11.95
C TRP A 180 9.53 14.75 -11.95
N VAL A 181 9.78 13.46 -12.17
CA VAL A 181 11.12 12.88 -12.19
C VAL A 181 11.26 12.03 -13.44
N LYS A 182 12.27 12.27 -14.27
CA LYS A 182 12.61 11.35 -15.35
C LYS A 182 13.53 10.27 -14.81
N LEU A 183 13.10 9.01 -14.87
CA LEU A 183 13.90 7.89 -14.43
C LEU A 183 15.00 7.58 -15.45
N PRO A 184 16.15 7.05 -15.01
CA PRO A 184 17.21 6.61 -15.93
C PRO A 184 16.77 5.45 -16.84
N SER A 185 15.64 4.78 -16.53
CA SER A 185 14.99 3.78 -17.40
C SER A 185 14.23 4.37 -18.59
N GLY A 186 14.11 5.70 -18.68
CA GLY A 186 13.35 6.40 -19.72
C GLY A 186 11.85 6.58 -19.40
N GLU A 187 11.40 6.11 -18.23
CA GLU A 187 10.04 6.35 -17.74
C GLU A 187 9.99 7.68 -16.97
N ASP A 188 9.03 8.55 -17.28
CA ASP A 188 8.74 9.65 -16.36
C ASP A 188 8.08 9.08 -15.10
N TYR A 189 8.17 9.76 -13.97
CA TYR A 189 7.48 9.47 -12.72
C TYR A 189 6.86 10.78 -12.23
N ASN A 190 5.60 10.74 -11.83
CA ASN A 190 4.87 11.91 -11.35
C ASN A 190 4.27 11.58 -9.99
N LEU A 191 4.71 12.31 -8.97
CA LEU A 191 4.16 12.27 -7.63
C LEU A 191 3.32 13.53 -7.42
N LYS A 192 2.01 13.34 -7.27
CA LYS A 192 1.10 14.41 -6.87
C LYS A 192 0.52 14.10 -5.51
N LEU A 193 0.83 14.93 -4.51
CA LEU A 193 0.32 14.81 -3.14
C LEU A 193 -0.60 15.99 -2.81
N ARG A 194 -1.77 15.69 -2.24
CA ARG A 194 -2.66 16.72 -1.65
C ARG A 194 -2.41 16.79 -0.17
N LEU A 195 -1.72 17.83 0.26
CA LEU A 195 -1.25 17.98 1.63
C LEU A 195 -2.41 18.27 2.59
N LEU A 196 -2.39 17.62 3.76
CA LEU A 196 -3.41 17.82 4.79
C LEU A 196 -3.40 19.25 5.34
N HIS A 197 -2.21 19.81 5.56
CA HIS A 197 -2.03 21.17 6.06
C HIS A 197 -1.29 22.05 5.05
N PRO A 198 -1.51 23.38 5.12
CA PRO A 198 -0.82 24.29 4.23
C PRO A 198 0.69 24.36 4.50
N ILE A 199 1.46 24.57 3.44
CA ILE A 199 2.91 24.79 3.46
C ILE A 199 3.24 26.18 2.92
N ILE A 200 4.45 26.66 3.19
CA ILE A 200 4.98 27.91 2.62
C ILE A 200 5.81 27.53 1.39
N PRO A 201 5.32 27.74 0.15
CA PRO A 201 6.01 27.31 -1.07
C PRO A 201 7.38 27.97 -1.24
N GLU A 202 7.50 29.25 -0.90
CA GLU A 202 8.72 30.05 -1.03
C GLU A 202 9.90 29.55 -0.16
N GLN A 203 9.58 28.91 0.97
CA GLN A 203 10.58 28.36 1.90
C GLN A 203 10.76 26.85 1.75
N SER A 204 10.05 26.24 0.79
CA SER A 204 10.14 24.82 0.49
C SER A 204 11.23 24.58 -0.54
N THR A 205 12.02 23.53 -0.33
CA THR A 205 13.22 23.24 -1.13
C THR A 205 13.30 21.75 -1.43
N PHE A 206 14.04 21.37 -2.47
CA PHE A 206 14.34 19.96 -2.73
C PHE A 206 15.83 19.75 -3.00
N LYS A 207 16.32 18.55 -2.69
CA LYS A 207 17.70 18.12 -2.91
C LYS A 207 17.71 16.78 -3.62
N VAL A 208 18.38 16.73 -4.76
CA VAL A 208 18.60 15.50 -5.51
C VAL A 208 19.93 14.89 -5.05
N LEU A 209 19.89 13.66 -4.53
CA LEU A 209 21.05 12.87 -4.16
C LEU A 209 21.15 11.66 -5.10
N SER A 210 22.30 10.98 -5.10
CA SER A 210 22.53 9.80 -5.96
C SER A 210 21.63 8.61 -5.63
N THR A 211 21.13 8.52 -4.40
CA THR A 211 20.31 7.40 -3.91
C THR A 211 18.84 7.74 -3.65
N LYS A 212 18.51 9.03 -3.57
CA LYS A 212 17.18 9.53 -3.20
C LYS A 212 16.98 10.99 -3.58
N ILE A 213 15.73 11.42 -3.65
CA ILE A 213 15.34 12.82 -3.76
C ILE A 213 14.66 13.21 -2.46
N GLU A 214 15.16 14.25 -1.79
CA GLU A 214 14.58 14.79 -0.56
C GLU A 214 13.83 16.08 -0.87
N ILE A 215 12.54 16.11 -0.58
CA ILE A 215 11.67 17.28 -0.74
C ILE A 215 11.33 17.79 0.67
N LYS A 216 11.75 19.00 0.98
CA LYS A 216 11.54 19.66 2.27
C LYS A 216 10.51 20.76 2.12
N MET A 217 9.38 20.59 2.77
CA MET A 217 8.28 21.56 2.79
C MET A 217 8.25 22.28 4.13
N LYS A 218 8.17 23.62 4.10
CA LYS A 218 8.06 24.42 5.31
C LYS A 218 6.61 24.46 5.77
N LYS A 219 6.35 24.11 7.03
CA LYS A 219 5.00 24.22 7.60
C LYS A 219 4.64 25.68 7.86
N THR A 220 3.39 26.05 7.61
CA THR A 220 2.84 27.35 8.04
C THR A 220 2.65 27.40 9.56
N GLU A 221 2.16 26.29 10.13
CA GLU A 221 1.87 26.14 11.55
C GLU A 221 2.70 25.01 12.15
N ALA A 222 3.13 25.15 13.41
CA ALA A 222 3.86 24.13 14.17
C ALA A 222 2.92 23.00 14.65
N VAL A 223 2.14 22.44 13.72
CA VAL A 223 1.18 21.34 13.96
C VAL A 223 1.84 20.02 13.58
N ARG A 224 1.54 18.97 14.35
CA ARG A 224 1.93 17.59 14.03
C ARG A 224 0.95 17.03 13.02
N TRP A 225 1.44 16.63 11.86
CA TRP A 225 0.62 16.03 10.80
C TRP A 225 0.37 14.57 11.15
N GLU A 226 -0.88 14.16 11.34
CA GLU A 226 -1.20 12.74 11.55
C GLU A 226 -1.10 11.94 10.25
N LYS A 227 -1.40 12.60 9.13
CA LYS A 227 -1.29 12.06 7.77
C LYS A 227 -0.67 13.10 6.85
N LEU A 228 0.05 12.63 5.82
CA LEU A 228 0.60 13.49 4.78
C LEU A 228 -0.49 14.05 3.86
N GLU A 229 -1.50 13.22 3.56
CA GLU A 229 -2.59 13.57 2.65
C GLU A 229 -3.96 13.56 3.33
N GLY A 230 -4.85 14.47 2.92
CA GLY A 230 -6.23 14.49 3.39
C GLY A 230 -7.10 15.55 2.72
N GLN A 231 -8.40 15.30 2.70
CA GLN A 231 -9.42 16.22 2.21
C GLN A 231 -9.89 17.07 3.40
N GLY A 232 -9.77 18.39 3.24
CA GLY A 232 -9.75 19.35 4.34
C GLY A 232 -10.87 19.17 5.37
N ASP A 233 -10.47 18.92 6.61
CA ASP A 233 -11.10 19.50 7.78
C ASP A 233 -10.02 20.25 8.56
N MET A 234 -10.35 21.47 8.97
CA MET A 234 -9.51 22.29 9.84
C MET A 234 -9.23 21.53 11.15
N PRO A 235 -8.00 21.54 11.67
CA PRO A 235 -7.62 20.65 12.75
C PRO A 235 -8.29 21.04 14.07
N THR A 236 -8.82 20.04 14.78
CA THR A 236 -8.88 20.11 16.24
C THR A 236 -7.43 20.01 16.74
N SER A 237 -6.83 21.16 17.03
CA SER A 237 -5.43 21.31 17.40
C SER A 237 -5.01 20.40 18.56
N LYS A 238 -4.16 19.41 18.28
CA LYS A 238 -3.19 18.92 19.26
C LYS A 238 -1.88 19.64 18.99
N GLN A 239 -1.64 20.72 19.72
CA GLN A 239 -0.33 21.33 19.82
C GLN A 239 0.69 20.25 20.21
N PHE A 240 1.96 20.42 19.82
CA PHE A 240 3.07 19.62 20.37
C PHE A 240 3.14 19.86 21.88
N ILE A 241 2.33 19.15 22.65
CA ILE A 241 2.49 19.01 24.09
C ILE A 241 3.61 18.00 24.23
N ALA A 242 4.74 18.42 24.80
CA ALA A 242 5.79 17.50 25.24
C ALA A 242 5.11 16.38 26.06
N ASP A 243 5.31 15.11 25.65
CA ASP A 243 4.69 13.93 26.26
C ASP A 243 4.97 13.86 27.77
N VAL A 244 4.12 14.52 28.56
CA VAL A 244 4.05 14.40 30.02
C VAL A 244 2.62 14.02 30.38
N LYS A 245 2.26 12.78 30.04
CA LYS A 245 1.21 11.93 30.66
C LYS A 245 0.67 10.95 29.63
N ASN A 246 1.36 9.81 29.51
CA ASN A 246 0.66 8.55 29.31
C ASN A 246 1.14 7.60 30.41
N LEU A 247 0.65 7.82 31.63
CA LEU A 247 0.74 6.81 32.69
C LEU A 247 -0.22 5.67 32.32
N TYR A 248 0.34 4.62 31.77
CA TYR A 248 -0.28 3.30 31.77
C TYR A 248 -0.38 2.83 33.23
N PRO A 249 -1.51 2.28 33.71
CA PRO A 249 -1.57 1.73 35.05
C PRO A 249 -0.78 0.41 35.06
N SER A 250 0.53 0.49 35.25
CA SER A 250 1.37 -0.67 35.51
C SER A 250 1.06 -1.18 36.92
N SER A 251 0.70 -2.46 37.04
CA SER A 251 0.33 -3.15 38.28
C SER A 251 1.50 -3.42 39.24
N SER A 252 2.56 -2.61 39.18
CA SER A 252 3.78 -2.79 39.98
C SER A 252 3.91 -1.67 41.02
N HIS A 253 3.84 -2.02 42.31
CA HIS A 253 4.02 -1.11 43.47
C HIS A 253 5.43 -0.53 43.64
N TYR A 254 6.29 -0.66 42.63
CA TYR A 254 7.66 -0.15 42.68
C TYR A 254 7.91 0.75 41.46
N THR A 255 7.87 2.06 41.69
CA THR A 255 8.22 3.06 40.68
C THR A 255 9.73 3.22 40.67
N ARG A 256 10.43 2.43 39.85
CA ARG A 256 11.83 2.70 39.53
C ARG A 256 11.85 3.88 38.56
N ASN A 257 12.44 5.00 38.97
CA ASN A 257 12.48 6.21 38.16
C ASN A 257 13.47 6.02 37.00
N TRP A 258 12.96 5.60 35.85
CA TRP A 258 13.77 5.28 34.67
C TRP A 258 14.47 6.50 34.08
N ASP A 259 13.93 7.72 34.21
CA ASP A 259 14.63 8.93 33.79
C ASP A 259 15.85 9.22 34.67
N LYS A 260 15.74 8.95 35.98
CA LYS A 260 16.88 9.01 36.88
C LYS A 260 17.89 7.91 36.58
N LEU A 261 17.42 6.69 36.26
CA LEU A 261 18.29 5.58 35.88
C LEU A 261 18.99 5.82 34.53
N VAL A 262 18.33 6.42 33.54
CA VAL A 262 18.93 6.79 32.25
C VAL A 262 19.87 7.98 32.42
N GLY A 263 19.54 8.92 33.32
CA GLY A 263 20.43 9.99 33.76
C GLY A 263 21.68 9.41 34.41
N GLU A 264 21.51 8.53 35.40
CA GLU A 264 22.59 7.82 36.11
C GLU A 264 23.40 6.95 35.14
N ILE A 265 22.78 6.19 34.22
CA ILE A 265 23.48 5.39 33.20
C ILE A 265 24.22 6.29 32.21
N LYS A 266 23.68 7.44 31.80
CA LYS A 266 24.42 8.37 30.93
C LYS A 266 25.54 9.06 31.66
N GLU A 267 25.37 9.36 32.94
CA GLU A 267 26.39 9.97 33.80
C GLU A 267 27.45 8.93 34.17
N GLU A 268 27.07 7.66 34.31
CA GLU A 268 27.88 6.47 34.51
C GLU A 268 28.53 6.01 33.20
N GLU A 269 27.98 6.23 32.00
CA GLU A 269 28.67 6.08 30.70
C GLU A 269 29.67 7.22 30.46
N LYS A 270 29.40 8.41 31.04
CA LYS A 270 30.31 9.56 30.97
C LYS A 270 31.43 9.50 32.01
N ASN A 271 31.16 8.86 33.16
CA ASN A 271 32.10 8.60 34.26
C ASN A 271 32.63 7.17 34.28
N GLU A 272 32.14 6.27 33.42
CA GLU A 272 32.78 5.02 33.05
C GLU A 272 34.06 5.48 32.38
N LYS A 273 35.08 5.57 33.21
CA LYS A 273 36.45 5.41 32.81
C LYS A 273 36.43 4.33 31.74
N LEU A 274 36.94 4.66 30.56
CA LEU A 274 37.33 3.71 29.53
C LEU A 274 38.30 2.70 30.16
N GLU A 275 37.84 1.78 31.00
CA GLU A 275 38.67 0.80 31.67
C GLU A 275 38.87 -0.35 30.69
N GLY A 276 40.12 -0.51 30.27
CA GLY A 276 40.57 -1.50 29.31
C GLY A 276 41.38 -0.89 28.18
N ASP A 277 41.47 -1.63 27.08
CA ASP A 277 42.39 -1.36 25.98
C ASP A 277 42.15 0.00 25.29
N ALA A 278 40.95 0.58 25.38
CA ALA A 278 40.63 1.85 24.73
C ALA A 278 41.31 3.07 25.40
N ALA A 279 41.36 3.14 26.74
CA ALA A 279 42.13 4.19 27.42
C ALA A 279 43.62 3.99 27.26
N LEU A 280 44.08 2.73 27.29
CA LEU A 280 45.48 2.40 27.13
C LEU A 280 45.97 2.78 25.71
N ASN A 281 45.19 2.48 24.68
CA ASN A 281 45.47 2.91 23.32
C ASN A 281 45.48 4.43 23.17
N LYS A 282 44.55 5.14 23.83
CA LYS A 282 44.54 6.62 23.83
C LYS A 282 45.77 7.21 24.53
N LEU A 283 46.22 6.59 25.62
CA LEU A 283 47.45 6.94 26.31
C LEU A 283 48.67 6.73 25.41
N PHE A 284 48.76 5.61 24.68
CA PHE A 284 49.85 5.37 23.73
C PHE A 284 49.85 6.35 22.55
N GLN A 285 48.68 6.71 22.03
CA GLN A 285 48.57 7.74 20.99
C GLN A 285 49.08 9.09 21.47
N GLN A 286 48.78 9.45 22.73
CA GLN A 286 49.26 10.70 23.32
C GLN A 286 50.77 10.67 23.59
N ILE A 287 51.32 9.57 24.11
CA ILE A 287 52.76 9.40 24.29
C ILE A 287 53.50 9.46 22.94
N TYR A 288 52.90 8.90 21.89
CA TYR A 288 53.48 8.95 20.55
C TYR A 288 53.38 10.37 19.95
N SER A 289 52.29 11.11 20.16
CA SER A 289 52.18 12.49 19.65
C SER A 289 53.17 13.44 20.34
N ASP A 290 53.27 13.33 21.67
CA ASP A 290 54.04 14.23 22.52
C ASP A 290 55.52 13.81 22.65
N GLY A 291 55.85 12.58 22.27
CA GLY A 291 57.20 12.00 22.35
C GLY A 291 58.19 12.62 21.35
N SER A 292 59.46 12.67 21.76
CA SER A 292 60.59 13.02 20.90
C SER A 292 60.80 11.95 19.81
N ASP A 293 61.53 12.29 18.75
CA ASP A 293 61.75 11.36 17.62
C ASP A 293 62.43 10.05 18.06
N GLU A 294 63.25 10.08 19.11
CA GLU A 294 63.85 8.87 19.70
C GLU A 294 62.81 7.97 20.36
N VAL A 295 61.81 8.55 21.05
CA VAL A 295 60.71 7.80 21.69
C VAL A 295 59.83 7.16 20.63
N LYS A 296 59.47 7.91 19.57
CA LYS A 296 58.70 7.39 18.43
C LYS A 296 59.45 6.24 17.74
N ARG A 297 60.76 6.38 17.58
CA ARG A 297 61.61 5.33 16.99
C ARG A 297 61.67 4.08 17.86
N ALA A 298 61.76 4.23 19.18
CA ALA A 298 61.71 3.12 20.14
C ALA A 298 60.39 2.38 20.11
N MET A 299 59.29 3.14 20.09
CA MET A 299 57.94 2.60 20.04
C MET A 299 57.71 1.82 18.75
N ASN A 300 58.07 2.40 17.59
CA ASN A 300 57.91 1.71 16.30
C ASN A 300 58.77 0.47 16.18
N LYS A 301 60.04 0.52 16.62
CA LYS A 301 60.93 -0.65 16.54
C LYS A 301 60.46 -1.79 17.45
N SER A 302 60.12 -1.47 18.70
CA SER A 302 59.64 -2.48 19.67
C SER A 302 58.33 -3.13 19.21
N PHE A 303 57.37 -2.33 18.76
CA PHE A 303 56.09 -2.82 18.27
C PHE A 303 56.22 -3.69 17.02
N MET A 304 57.08 -3.31 16.06
CA MET A 304 57.29 -4.10 14.85
C MET A 304 58.03 -5.41 15.12
N GLU A 305 59.07 -5.39 15.95
CA GLU A 305 59.87 -6.59 16.25
C GLU A 305 59.09 -7.61 17.11
N SER A 306 58.23 -7.12 18.01
CA SER A 306 57.40 -7.97 18.86
C SER A 306 56.07 -8.39 18.23
N GLY A 307 55.82 -8.07 16.95
CA GLY A 307 54.56 -8.41 16.29
C GLY A 307 53.33 -7.70 16.88
N GLY A 308 53.51 -6.56 17.54
CA GLY A 308 52.45 -5.72 18.10
C GLY A 308 52.12 -6.00 19.58
N THR A 309 52.84 -6.89 20.25
CA THR A 309 52.52 -7.28 21.63
C THR A 309 53.28 -6.49 22.72
N VAL A 310 54.39 -5.80 22.39
CA VAL A 310 55.23 -5.08 23.34
C VAL A 310 55.54 -3.67 22.82
N LEU A 311 55.38 -2.66 23.67
CA LEU A 311 55.67 -1.26 23.34
C LEU A 311 56.61 -0.65 24.38
N SER A 312 57.76 -0.14 23.94
CA SER A 312 58.76 0.50 24.80
C SER A 312 59.14 1.88 24.29
N THR A 313 59.29 2.84 25.20
CA THR A 313 59.62 4.24 24.92
C THR A 313 61.12 4.55 25.05
N ASN A 314 61.95 3.61 25.51
CA ASN A 314 63.37 3.83 25.77
C ASN A 314 64.28 3.33 24.63
N TRP A 315 64.73 4.25 23.77
CA TRP A 315 65.58 3.94 22.62
C TRP A 315 66.95 3.34 22.98
N SER A 316 67.54 3.74 24.10
CA SER A 316 68.88 3.28 24.49
C SER A 316 68.96 1.76 24.74
N ASP A 317 67.82 1.17 25.11
CA ASP A 317 67.64 -0.24 25.39
C ASP A 317 67.20 -0.99 24.12
N VAL A 318 66.05 -0.64 23.55
CA VAL A 318 65.51 -1.33 22.35
C VAL A 318 66.30 -1.08 21.08
N GLY A 319 67.15 -0.05 21.04
CA GLY A 319 68.05 0.20 19.93
C GLY A 319 69.10 -0.90 19.76
N LYS A 320 69.57 -1.48 20.88
CA LYS A 320 70.69 -2.43 20.91
C LYS A 320 70.26 -3.90 20.94
N ARG A 321 69.11 -4.22 21.54
CA ARG A 321 68.56 -5.58 21.61
C ARG A 321 67.36 -5.77 20.69
N LYS A 322 67.06 -7.03 20.34
CA LYS A 322 65.83 -7.40 19.63
C LYS A 322 64.71 -7.58 20.65
N VAL A 323 63.53 -7.05 20.37
CA VAL A 323 62.36 -7.20 21.25
C VAL A 323 61.66 -8.52 20.92
N GLU A 324 61.49 -9.38 21.93
CA GLU A 324 60.82 -10.67 21.79
C GLU A 324 59.30 -10.52 21.86
N ILE A 325 58.59 -11.46 21.21
CA ILE A 325 57.13 -11.50 21.19
C ILE A 325 56.66 -12.02 22.55
N ASN A 326 55.98 -11.16 23.31
CA ASN A 326 55.37 -11.52 24.59
C ASN A 326 53.88 -11.18 24.53
N PRO A 327 53.01 -12.13 24.14
CA PRO A 327 51.57 -11.88 24.08
C PRO A 327 50.97 -11.79 25.50
N PRO A 328 49.80 -11.13 25.68
CA PRO A 328 49.09 -11.10 26.96
C PRO A 328 48.73 -12.51 27.44
N ASP A 329 48.64 -12.71 28.77
CA ASP A 329 48.52 -14.03 29.41
C ASP A 329 47.36 -14.91 28.89
N ASP A 330 46.31 -14.31 28.31
CA ASP A 330 45.14 -15.00 27.74
C ASP A 330 45.22 -15.25 26.22
N MET A 331 46.37 -14.98 25.55
CA MET A 331 46.51 -15.08 24.09
C MET A 331 47.80 -15.80 23.65
N GLU A 332 47.67 -16.79 22.76
CA GLU A 332 48.82 -17.49 22.16
C GLU A 332 49.19 -16.91 20.79
N TRP A 333 50.48 -16.60 20.60
CA TRP A 333 50.98 -16.14 19.30
C TRP A 333 51.02 -17.29 18.28
N LYS A 334 50.22 -17.19 17.22
CA LYS A 334 50.27 -18.11 16.07
C LYS A 334 50.97 -17.46 14.88
N LYS A 335 52.00 -18.14 14.37
CA LYS A 335 52.71 -17.77 13.14
C LYS A 335 51.98 -18.40 11.95
N TYR A 336 51.39 -17.57 11.10
CA TYR A 336 50.69 -17.99 9.87
C TYR A 336 51.60 -17.93 8.66
#